data_AF-A0A934GZ35-F1
#
_entry.id   AF-A0A934GZ35-F1
#
_cell.length_a   1.000
_cell.length_b   1.000
_cell.length_c   1.000
_cell.angle_alpha   90.00
_cell.angle_beta   90.00
_cell.angle_gamma   90.00
#
_symmetry.space_group_name_H-M   'P 1'
#
loop_
_entity.id
_entity.type
_entity.pdbx_description
1 polymer ?
#
loop_
_entity_poly.entity_id
_entity_poly.type
_entity_poly.pdbx_seq_one_letter_code
_entity_poly.pdbx_strand_id
1 'polypeptide(L)'
;MLLFELWDNAIWIALFTTVLILAFFAWAKIVSNPKIKGEFVRVEIKKYFGFLLDRGFEFDSRPFTRGPNGAWAVGLQSSVCKIEITQDRGYISCDIAPIWEVREKYLDVSNAISSESNKRNFYPPDHLQNHEQRLDFYGKLIEKHFDEIIKYIENQSKPT
;
A
#
# COMPACT_ATOMS: atom_id res chain seq x y z
N MET A 1 -56.73 16.22 -17.00
CA MET A 1 -56.20 16.08 -15.63
C MET A 1 -55.08 15.04 -15.57
N LEU A 2 -55.33 13.78 -15.95
CA LEU A 2 -54.31 12.71 -16.01
C LEU A 2 -53.03 13.03 -16.82
N LEU A 3 -53.14 13.74 -17.95
CA LEU A 3 -51.97 14.13 -18.76
C LEU A 3 -51.05 15.14 -18.07
N PHE A 4 -51.59 16.02 -17.22
CA PHE A 4 -50.80 17.01 -16.47
C PHE A 4 -50.03 16.34 -15.33
N GLU A 5 -50.65 15.40 -14.62
CA GLU A 5 -50.01 14.63 -13.55
C GLU A 5 -48.88 13.73 -14.07
N LEU A 6 -49.04 13.14 -15.26
CA LEU A 6 -47.97 12.37 -15.91
C LEU A 6 -46.78 13.25 -16.31
N TRP A 7 -47.04 14.48 -16.75
CA TRP A 7 -46.00 15.41 -17.19
C TRP A 7 -45.20 15.98 -16.00
N ASP A 8 -45.89 16.31 -14.90
CA ASP A 8 -45.25 16.79 -13.67
C ASP A 8 -44.35 15.70 -13.05
N ASN A 9 -44.84 14.47 -12.96
CA ASN A 9 -44.04 13.33 -12.48
C ASN A 9 -42.79 13.09 -13.35
N ALA A 10 -42.89 13.24 -14.67
CA ALA A 10 -41.75 13.07 -15.57
C ALA A 10 -40.66 14.13 -15.34
N ILE A 11 -41.05 15.39 -15.06
CA ILE A 11 -40.12 16.47 -14.74
C ILE A 11 -39.38 16.19 -13.43
N TRP A 12 -40.10 15.75 -12.39
CA TRP A 12 -39.49 15.41 -11.10
C TRP A 12 -38.52 14.24 -11.21
N ILE A 13 -38.86 13.21 -11.99
CA ILE A 13 -37.97 12.07 -12.26
C ILE A 13 -36.71 12.53 -13.02
N ALA A 14 -36.85 13.40 -14.02
CA ALA A 14 -35.72 13.94 -14.77
C ALA A 14 -34.79 14.79 -13.89
N LEU A 15 -35.36 15.63 -13.01
CA LEU A 15 -34.58 16.42 -12.06
C LEU A 15 -33.86 15.54 -11.04
N PHE A 16 -34.56 14.56 -10.46
CA PHE A 16 -33.96 13.64 -9.48
C PHE A 16 -32.83 12.81 -10.08
N THR A 17 -33.03 12.25 -11.27
CA THR A 17 -31.97 11.50 -11.97
C THR A 17 -30.77 12.38 -12.32
N THR A 18 -30.99 13.63 -12.73
CA THR A 18 -29.91 14.60 -12.99
C THR A 18 -29.11 14.87 -11.71
N VAL A 19 -29.78 15.08 -10.58
CA VAL A 19 -29.11 15.29 -9.28
C VAL A 19 -28.29 14.06 -8.88
N LEU A 20 -28.81 12.85 -9.05
CA LEU A 20 -28.07 11.61 -8.76
C LEU A 20 -26.82 11.47 -9.65
N ILE A 21 -26.95 11.78 -10.94
CA ILE A 21 -25.82 11.73 -11.89
C ILE A 21 -24.74 12.73 -11.47
N LEU A 22 -25.12 13.97 -11.15
CA LEU A 22 -24.17 15.01 -10.71
C LEU A 22 -23.50 14.63 -9.38
N ALA A 23 -24.27 14.09 -8.42
CA ALA A 23 -23.74 13.60 -7.15
C ALA A 23 -22.74 12.44 -7.35
N PHE A 24 -23.05 11.52 -8.26
CA PHE A 24 -22.15 10.42 -8.63
C PHE A 24 -20.85 10.94 -9.22
N PHE A 25 -20.88 11.88 -10.17
CA PHE A 25 -19.67 12.47 -10.74
C PHE A 25 -18.85 13.27 -9.72
N ALA A 26 -19.51 14.02 -8.84
CA ALA A 26 -18.85 14.73 -7.75
C ALA A 26 -18.15 13.75 -6.80
N TRP A 27 -18.83 12.68 -6.39
CA TRP A 27 -18.27 11.63 -5.55
C TRP A 27 -17.11 10.90 -6.24
N ALA A 28 -17.27 10.50 -7.50
CA ALA A 28 -16.24 9.83 -8.28
C ALA A 28 -14.97 10.71 -8.41
N LYS A 29 -15.14 12.03 -8.58
CA LYS A 29 -14.04 12.99 -8.61
C LYS A 29 -13.31 13.10 -7.26
N ILE A 30 -14.06 13.08 -6.15
CA ILE A 30 -13.50 13.12 -4.79
C ILE A 30 -12.73 11.82 -4.49
N VAL A 31 -13.32 10.66 -4.75
CA VAL A 31 -12.67 9.35 -4.51
C VAL A 31 -11.46 9.14 -5.41
N SER A 32 -11.46 9.74 -6.61
CA SER A 32 -10.31 9.71 -7.52
C SER A 32 -9.17 10.63 -7.10
N ASN A 33 -9.33 11.46 -6.07
CA ASN A 33 -8.31 12.38 -5.59
C ASN A 33 -7.12 11.60 -4.99
N PRO A 34 -5.90 11.74 -5.55
CA PRO A 34 -4.74 10.97 -5.11
C PRO A 34 -4.37 11.21 -3.65
N LYS A 35 -4.66 12.39 -3.10
CA LYS A 35 -4.37 12.71 -1.69
C LYS A 35 -5.21 11.87 -0.73
N ILE A 36 -6.50 11.72 -1.03
CA ILE A 36 -7.44 10.97 -0.20
C ILE A 36 -7.08 9.48 -0.23
N LYS A 37 -6.81 8.92 -1.42
CA LYS A 37 -6.38 7.52 -1.55
C LYS A 37 -5.04 7.27 -0.84
N GLY A 38 -4.07 8.18 -0.96
CA GLY A 38 -2.79 8.08 -0.27
C GLY A 38 -2.94 8.03 1.25
N GLU A 39 -3.89 8.80 1.82
CA GLU A 39 -4.17 8.76 3.25
C GLU A 39 -4.78 7.42 3.69
N PHE A 40 -5.70 6.85 2.91
CA PHE A 40 -6.24 5.51 3.19
C PHE A 40 -5.14 4.44 3.20
N VAL A 41 -4.26 4.45 2.20
CA VAL A 41 -3.13 3.52 2.15
C VAL A 41 -2.19 3.74 3.34
N ARG A 42 -1.92 5.00 3.74
CA ARG A 42 -1.11 5.28 4.94
C ARG A 42 -1.75 4.74 6.22
N VAL A 43 -3.06 4.89 6.39
CA VAL A 43 -3.79 4.33 7.53
C VAL A 43 -3.70 2.80 7.53
N GLU A 44 -3.82 2.18 6.36
CA GLU A 44 -3.68 0.75 6.20
C GLU A 44 -2.26 0.26 6.53
N ILE A 45 -1.22 0.93 6.00
CA ILE A 45 0.17 0.61 6.32
C ILE A 45 0.43 0.79 7.83
N LYS A 46 -0.10 1.84 8.47
CA LYS A 46 0.01 2.02 9.93
C LYS A 46 -0.61 0.85 10.70
N LYS A 47 -1.71 0.26 10.21
CA LYS A 47 -2.37 -0.87 10.87
C LYS A 47 -1.48 -2.11 10.92
N TYR A 48 -0.79 -2.44 9.82
CA TYR A 48 0.00 -3.69 9.71
C TYR A 48 1.49 -3.51 10.02
N PHE A 49 2.02 -2.29 9.86
CA PHE A 49 3.44 -1.98 10.01
C PHE A 49 3.69 -0.90 11.06
N GLY A 50 2.71 -0.60 11.92
CA GLY A 50 2.83 0.40 13.00
C GLY A 50 4.03 0.15 13.93
N PHE A 51 4.37 -1.12 14.15
CA PHE A 51 5.54 -1.51 14.95
C PHE A 51 6.88 -0.99 14.39
N LEU A 52 6.96 -0.68 13.09
CA LEU A 52 8.14 -0.04 12.49
C LEU A 52 8.21 1.43 12.88
N LEU A 53 7.07 2.12 12.92
CA LEU A 53 6.99 3.52 13.37
C LEU A 53 7.39 3.64 14.84
N ASP A 54 6.94 2.70 15.67
CA ASP A 54 7.33 2.61 17.08
C ASP A 54 8.85 2.37 17.25
N ARG A 55 9.50 1.78 16.24
CA ARG A 55 10.95 1.54 16.17
C ARG A 55 11.72 2.68 15.48
N GLY A 56 11.08 3.82 15.22
CA GLY A 56 11.73 5.01 14.66
C GLY A 56 11.83 5.03 13.13
N PHE A 57 11.06 4.20 12.43
CA PHE A 57 10.84 4.40 11.00
C PHE A 57 9.89 5.56 10.76
N GLU A 58 10.09 6.25 9.66
CA GLU A 58 9.22 7.32 9.17
C GLU A 58 8.74 7.00 7.77
N PHE A 59 7.58 7.55 7.40
CA PHE A 59 7.16 7.50 6.00
C PHE A 59 8.15 8.29 5.15
N ASP A 60 8.61 7.67 4.07
CA ASP A 60 9.46 8.34 3.11
C ASP A 60 8.74 9.59 2.56
N SER A 61 9.51 10.66 2.41
CA SER A 61 9.10 11.93 1.79
C SER A 61 8.65 11.75 0.33
N ARG A 62 9.06 10.67 -0.33
CA ARG A 62 8.64 10.36 -1.70
C ARG A 62 7.11 10.29 -1.78
N PRO A 63 6.51 10.98 -2.76
CA PRO A 63 5.07 10.96 -2.92
C PRO A 63 4.60 9.53 -3.19
N PHE A 64 3.45 9.19 -2.61
CA PHE A 64 2.65 8.03 -2.98
C PHE A 64 2.61 7.91 -4.51
N THR A 65 3.27 6.87 -5.03
CA THR A 65 3.34 6.69 -6.48
C THR A 65 2.15 5.87 -6.91
N ARG A 66 1.13 6.54 -7.46
CA ARG A 66 -0.03 5.85 -8.06
C ARG A 66 0.39 5.24 -9.39
N GLY A 67 0.36 3.92 -9.46
CA GLY A 67 0.46 3.21 -10.73
C GLY A 67 -0.92 3.04 -11.41
N PRO A 68 -0.94 2.58 -12.67
CA PRO A 68 -2.17 2.17 -13.33
C PRO A 68 -2.87 1.05 -12.55
N ASN A 69 -4.19 0.89 -12.76
CA ASN A 69 -4.98 -0.22 -12.20
C ASN A 69 -4.97 -0.34 -10.66
N GLY A 70 -4.82 0.79 -9.97
CA GLY A 70 -4.91 0.83 -8.53
C GLY A 70 -3.61 0.61 -7.79
N ALA A 71 -2.52 0.31 -8.52
CA ALA A 71 -1.19 0.08 -7.97
C ALA A 71 -0.67 1.26 -7.16
N TRP A 72 0.12 0.94 -6.13
CA TRP A 72 0.73 1.93 -5.26
C TRP A 72 2.02 1.42 -4.62
N ALA A 73 2.88 2.34 -4.19
CA ALA A 73 4.06 2.04 -3.39
C ALA A 73 4.16 3.02 -2.22
N VAL A 74 4.52 2.50 -1.05
CA VAL A 74 4.77 3.26 0.17
C VAL A 74 6.13 2.90 0.73
N GLY A 75 6.98 3.90 0.90
CA GLY A 75 8.27 3.75 1.57
C GLY A 75 8.19 4.07 3.06
N LEU A 76 8.83 3.25 3.87
CA LEU A 76 9.19 3.51 5.26
C LEU A 76 10.72 3.54 5.34
N GLN A 77 11.30 4.44 6.10
CA GLN A 77 12.75 4.57 6.23
C GLN A 77 13.17 4.82 7.67
N SER A 78 14.32 4.26 8.06
CA SER A 78 15.03 4.55 9.29
C SER A 78 16.40 5.14 8.98
N SER A 79 17.24 5.37 9.99
CA SER A 79 18.63 5.76 9.78
C SER A 79 19.48 4.69 9.08
N VAL A 80 19.04 3.42 9.09
CA VAL A 80 19.82 2.27 8.61
C VAL A 80 19.28 1.71 7.30
N CYS A 81 17.95 1.61 7.16
CA CYS A 81 17.33 0.91 6.03
C CYS A 81 16.07 1.59 5.51
N LYS A 82 15.63 1.17 4.33
CA LYS A 82 14.36 1.52 3.69
C LYS A 82 13.58 0.25 3.43
N ILE A 83 12.29 0.29 3.69
CA ILE A 83 11.33 -0.77 3.37
C ILE A 83 10.30 -0.15 2.43
N GLU A 84 10.12 -0.75 1.25
CA GLU A 84 9.10 -0.35 0.28
C GLU A 84 8.03 -1.43 0.20
N ILE A 85 6.79 -1.02 0.42
CA ILE A 85 5.61 -1.88 0.35
C ILE A 85 4.87 -1.49 -0.92
N THR A 86 4.80 -2.42 -1.87
CA THR A 86 4.21 -2.19 -3.18
C THR A 86 2.99 -3.07 -3.36
N GLN A 87 1.94 -2.49 -3.94
CA GLN A 87 0.76 -3.18 -4.42
C GLN A 87 0.66 -3.02 -5.93
N ASP A 88 0.52 -4.14 -6.65
CA ASP A 88 0.20 -4.15 -8.07
C ASP A 88 -0.78 -5.29 -8.38
N ARG A 89 -1.91 -4.98 -9.02
CA ARG A 89 -2.95 -5.96 -9.43
C ARG A 89 -3.37 -6.96 -8.33
N GLY A 90 -3.37 -6.53 -7.07
CA GLY A 90 -3.74 -7.35 -5.91
C GLY A 90 -2.59 -8.15 -5.30
N TYR A 91 -1.42 -8.13 -5.93
CA TYR A 91 -0.18 -8.65 -5.35
C TYR A 91 0.44 -7.59 -4.44
N ILE A 92 0.95 -8.02 -3.28
CA ILE A 92 1.73 -7.19 -2.36
C ILE A 92 3.15 -7.74 -2.35
N SER A 93 4.14 -6.85 -2.51
CA SER A 93 5.55 -7.13 -2.24
C SER A 93 6.05 -6.23 -1.11
N CYS A 94 7.07 -6.69 -0.41
CA CYS A 94 7.78 -5.94 0.62
C CYS A 94 9.27 -6.08 0.37
N ASP A 95 9.87 -5.01 -0.07
CA ASP A 95 11.26 -4.96 -0.50
C ASP A 95 12.07 -4.11 0.49
N ILE A 96 13.29 -4.52 0.81
CA ILE A 96 14.15 -3.84 1.78
C ILE A 96 15.53 -3.56 1.18
N ALA A 97 16.13 -2.44 1.58
CA ALA A 97 17.50 -2.09 1.25
C ALA A 97 18.16 -1.21 2.32
N PRO A 98 19.49 -1.08 2.31
CA PRO A 98 20.18 -0.04 3.06
C PRO A 98 19.71 1.36 2.67
N ILE A 99 19.74 2.32 3.61
CA ILE A 99 19.28 3.71 3.39
C ILE A 99 19.95 4.38 2.19
N TRP A 100 21.21 4.04 1.91
CA TRP A 100 22.03 4.60 0.84
C TRP A 100 21.81 3.96 -0.54
N GLU A 101 21.08 2.84 -0.61
CA GLU A 101 20.94 2.05 -1.84
C GLU A 101 19.84 2.59 -2.75
N VAL A 102 19.99 2.34 -4.06
CA VAL A 102 19.00 2.69 -5.10
C VAL A 102 17.89 1.63 -5.20
N ARG A 103 16.72 2.04 -5.68
CA ARG A 103 15.50 1.20 -5.68
C ARG A 103 15.66 -0.12 -6.42
N GLU A 104 16.42 -0.11 -7.51
CA GLU A 104 16.64 -1.26 -8.39
C GLU A 104 17.38 -2.40 -7.70
N LYS A 105 18.00 -2.15 -6.55
CA LYS A 105 18.72 -3.15 -5.77
C LYS A 105 17.99 -3.54 -4.48
N TYR A 106 16.72 -3.18 -4.35
CA TYR A 106 15.95 -3.63 -3.19
C TYR A 106 15.78 -5.15 -3.25
N LEU A 107 15.85 -5.78 -2.10
CA LEU A 107 15.73 -7.22 -1.95
C LEU A 107 14.38 -7.54 -1.34
N ASP A 108 13.67 -8.52 -1.90
CA ASP A 108 12.45 -9.04 -1.27
C ASP A 108 12.74 -9.49 0.17
N VAL A 109 11.90 -9.07 1.10
CA VAL A 109 12.15 -9.30 2.53
C VAL A 109 12.21 -10.79 2.89
N SER A 110 11.46 -11.62 2.17
CA SER A 110 11.48 -13.07 2.34
C SER A 110 12.86 -13.63 1.99
N ASN A 111 13.49 -13.09 0.95
CA ASN A 111 14.83 -13.50 0.54
C ASN A 111 15.89 -13.03 1.56
N ALA A 112 15.77 -11.80 2.08
CA ALA A 112 16.66 -11.26 3.11
C ALA A 112 16.67 -12.12 4.38
N ILE A 113 15.48 -12.59 4.81
CA ILE A 113 15.35 -13.49 5.96
C ILE A 113 15.91 -14.88 5.62
N SER A 114 15.59 -15.41 4.43
CA SER A 114 16.00 -16.76 4.01
C SER A 114 17.53 -16.92 3.94
N SER A 115 18.27 -15.85 3.62
CA SER A 115 19.74 -15.86 3.63
C SER A 115 20.34 -16.07 5.02
N GLU A 116 19.67 -15.62 6.07
CA GLU A 116 20.12 -15.76 7.47
C GLU A 116 19.58 -17.05 8.11
N SER A 117 18.34 -17.46 7.79
CA SER A 117 17.59 -18.44 8.58
C SER A 117 17.69 -19.90 8.09
N ASN A 118 18.89 -20.42 7.74
CA ASN A 118 19.07 -21.80 7.26
C ASN A 118 18.20 -22.19 6.03
N LYS A 119 18.01 -21.27 5.07
CA LYS A 119 17.35 -21.55 3.77
C LYS A 119 15.86 -21.94 3.82
N ARG A 120 15.12 -21.55 4.85
CA ARG A 120 13.64 -21.63 4.78
C ARG A 120 13.11 -20.46 3.97
N ASN A 121 12.49 -20.76 2.84
CA ASN A 121 11.82 -19.74 2.03
C ASN A 121 10.51 -19.31 2.70
N PHE A 122 10.35 -18.00 2.92
CA PHE A 122 9.16 -17.42 3.54
C PHE A 122 8.26 -16.73 2.53
N TYR A 123 7.62 -17.48 1.63
CA TYR A 123 6.68 -16.88 0.69
C TYR A 123 5.28 -16.78 1.29
N PRO A 124 4.53 -15.70 0.99
CA PRO A 124 3.11 -15.67 1.32
C PRO A 124 2.42 -16.85 0.62
N PRO A 125 1.63 -17.66 1.34
CA PRO A 125 0.92 -18.79 0.73
C PRO A 125 0.05 -18.36 -0.45
N ASP A 126 -0.01 -19.17 -1.50
CA ASP A 126 -0.80 -18.90 -2.71
C ASP A 126 -2.30 -18.70 -2.44
N HIS A 127 -2.80 -19.27 -1.34
CA HIS A 127 -4.19 -19.13 -0.91
C HIS A 127 -4.51 -17.79 -0.26
N LEU A 128 -3.51 -16.94 0.04
CA LEU A 128 -3.75 -15.56 0.48
C LEU A 128 -4.17 -14.72 -0.72
N GLN A 129 -5.48 -14.71 -0.99
CA GLN A 129 -6.07 -13.98 -2.11
C GLN A 129 -6.40 -12.53 -1.78
N ASN A 130 -6.59 -12.19 -0.49
CA ASN A 130 -6.95 -10.84 -0.09
C ASN A 130 -5.71 -10.01 0.29
N HIS A 131 -5.70 -8.74 -0.12
CA HIS A 131 -4.65 -7.76 0.15
C HIS A 131 -4.33 -7.64 1.65
N GLU A 132 -5.35 -7.61 2.50
CA GLU A 132 -5.19 -7.51 3.96
C GLU A 132 -4.39 -8.67 4.55
N GLN A 133 -4.61 -9.89 4.06
CA GLN A 133 -3.91 -11.08 4.55
C GLN A 133 -2.44 -11.06 4.16
N ARG A 134 -2.11 -10.51 2.98
CA ARG A 134 -0.72 -10.36 2.53
C ARG A 134 0.00 -9.28 3.33
N LEU A 135 -0.67 -8.16 3.61
CA LEU A 135 -0.12 -7.11 4.48
C LEU A 135 0.13 -7.64 5.89
N ASP A 136 -0.83 -8.38 6.47
CA ASP A 136 -0.67 -9.03 7.78
C ASP A 136 0.48 -10.05 7.79
N PHE A 137 0.60 -10.87 6.74
CA PHE A 137 1.69 -11.82 6.58
C PHE A 137 3.05 -11.12 6.60
N TYR A 138 3.25 -10.11 5.75
CA TYR A 138 4.52 -9.39 5.69
C TYR A 138 4.79 -8.59 6.97
N GLY A 139 3.78 -7.96 7.56
CA GLY A 139 3.90 -7.27 8.85
C GLY A 139 4.44 -8.19 9.94
N LYS A 140 3.81 -9.37 10.11
CA LYS A 140 4.26 -10.39 11.07
C LYS A 140 5.61 -10.99 10.73
N LEU A 141 5.90 -11.18 9.44
CA LEU A 141 7.19 -11.72 9.00
C LEU A 141 8.33 -10.77 9.36
N ILE A 142 8.17 -9.48 9.06
CA ILE A 142 9.14 -8.44 9.39
C ILE A 142 9.26 -8.28 10.90
N GLU A 143 8.14 -8.21 11.63
CA GLU A 143 8.15 -8.05 13.09
C GLU A 143 8.91 -9.20 13.76
N LYS A 144 8.66 -10.44 13.34
CA LYS A 144 9.29 -11.63 13.89
C LYS A 144 10.79 -11.70 13.62
N HIS A 145 11.22 -11.27 12.44
CA HIS A 145 12.61 -11.37 11.97
C HIS A 145 13.34 -10.02 11.96
N PHE A 146 12.82 -9.02 12.69
CA PHE A 146 13.29 -7.63 12.59
C PHE A 146 14.79 -7.51 12.85
N ASP A 147 15.30 -8.10 13.93
CA ASP A 147 16.72 -7.99 14.30
C ASP A 147 17.64 -8.68 13.28
N GLU A 148 17.21 -9.81 12.72
CA GLU A 148 17.93 -10.53 11.66
C GLU A 148 18.01 -9.68 10.38
N ILE A 149 16.89 -9.06 10.01
CA ILE A 149 16.80 -8.16 8.86
C ILE A 149 17.73 -6.96 9.04
N ILE A 150 17.70 -6.29 10.19
CA ILE A 150 18.56 -5.13 10.46
C ILE A 150 20.03 -5.53 10.40
N LYS A 151 20.42 -6.63 11.08
CA LYS A 151 21.79 -7.14 11.06
C LYS A 151 22.26 -7.48 9.64
N TYR A 152 21.41 -8.11 8.84
CA TYR A 152 21.71 -8.38 7.43
C TYR A 152 21.99 -7.10 6.65
N ILE A 153 21.15 -6.07 6.81
CA ILE A 153 21.31 -4.79 6.13
C ILE A 153 22.57 -4.04 6.59
N GLU A 154 22.89 -4.03 7.88
CA GLU A 154 24.08 -3.38 8.42
C GLU A 154 25.38 -4.03 7.92
N ASN A 155 25.35 -5.34 7.63
CA ASN A 155 26.48 -6.06 7.05
C ASN A 155 26.67 -5.78 5.55
N GLN A 156 25.74 -5.09 4.89
CA GLN A 156 25.91 -4.69 3.50
C GLN A 156 26.82 -3.45 3.41
N SER A 157 28.00 -3.65 2.85
CA SER A 157 28.95 -2.57 2.58
C SER A 157 28.41 -1.63 1.50
N LYS A 158 28.49 -0.32 1.74
CA LYS A 158 28.26 0.69 0.69
C LYS A 158 29.29 0.46 -0.43
N PRO A 159 28.89 0.22 -1.68
CA PRO A 159 29.83 0.13 -2.78
C PRO A 159 30.51 1.50 -2.93
N THR A 160 31.83 1.48 -2.79
CA THR A 160 32.72 2.63 -2.99
C THR A 160 32.81 3.03 -4.45
#